data_AF-A0A929P3X0-F1
#
_entry.id   AF-A0A929P3X0-F1
#
_cell.length_a   1.000
_cell.length_b   1.000
_cell.length_c   1.000
_cell.angle_alpha   90.00
_cell.angle_beta   90.00
_cell.angle_gamma   90.00
#
_symmetry.space_group_name_H-M   'P 1'
#
loop_
_entity.id
_entity.type
_entity.pdbx_description
1 polymer ?
#
loop_
_entity_poly.entity_id
_entity_poly.type
_entity_poly.pdbx_seq_one_letter_code
_entity_poly.pdbx_strand_id
1 'polypeptide(L)'
;MSDFDWIRTMRKKQGLKGFQLAEKLNVSPARVSVMERDESRGAVTLKMMERAAEAMGCKFEYRIVPLVQSAGDDSKSSKPRYRVVANNAVKNEK
;
A
#
# COMPACT_ATOMS: atom_id res chain seq x y z
N MET A 1 1.36 -7.92 -16.07
CA MET A 1 1.44 -8.06 -14.59
C MET A 1 1.79 -6.68 -14.04
N SER A 2 0.92 -6.07 -13.25
CA SER A 2 1.19 -4.77 -12.63
C SER A 2 2.01 -4.99 -11.36
N ASP A 3 3.28 -4.59 -11.37
CA ASP A 3 4.21 -4.66 -10.22
C ASP A 3 3.88 -3.66 -9.08
N PHE A 4 2.65 -3.17 -9.01
CA PHE A 4 2.24 -2.07 -8.13
C PHE A 4 1.30 -2.49 -6.97
N ASP A 5 0.93 -3.77 -6.87
CA ASP A 5 0.09 -4.27 -5.77
C ASP A 5 0.96 -4.55 -4.54
N TRP A 6 1.01 -3.63 -3.58
CA TRP A 6 1.81 -3.76 -2.36
C TRP A 6 1.41 -4.95 -1.51
N ILE A 7 0.12 -5.20 -1.30
CA ILE A 7 -0.33 -6.32 -0.47
C ILE A 7 0.11 -7.63 -1.12
N ARG A 8 -0.17 -7.78 -2.42
CA ARG A 8 0.16 -9.00 -3.17
C ARG A 8 1.67 -9.22 -3.26
N THR A 9 2.43 -8.16 -3.49
CA THR A 9 3.89 -8.21 -3.61
C THR A 9 4.53 -8.58 -2.29
N MET A 10 4.14 -7.92 -1.19
CA MET A 10 4.69 -8.23 0.13
C MET A 10 4.27 -9.62 0.59
N ARG A 11 3.03 -10.05 0.32
CA ARG A 11 2.57 -11.41 0.63
C ARG A 11 3.47 -12.46 -0.02
N LYS A 12 3.77 -12.29 -1.32
CA LYS A 12 4.67 -13.18 -2.05
C LYS A 12 6.10 -13.14 -1.49
N LYS A 13 6.61 -11.95 -1.15
CA LYS A 13 7.95 -11.78 -0.55
C LYS A 13 8.08 -12.49 0.80
N GLN A 14 7.02 -12.50 1.60
CA GLN A 14 6.97 -13.23 2.86
C GLN A 14 6.66 -14.73 2.68
N GLY A 15 6.66 -15.24 1.44
CA GLY A 15 6.42 -16.66 1.16
C GLY A 15 4.97 -17.11 1.39
N LEU A 16 4.03 -16.18 1.56
CA LEU A 16 2.64 -16.50 1.89
C LEU A 16 1.80 -16.75 0.62
N LYS A 17 1.01 -17.81 0.65
CA LYS A 17 -0.09 -18.03 -0.30
C LYS A 17 -1.32 -17.19 0.09
N GLY A 18 -2.24 -16.99 -0.85
CA GLY A 18 -3.44 -16.17 -0.62
C GLY A 18 -4.30 -16.66 0.55
N PHE A 19 -4.49 -17.98 0.67
CA PHE A 19 -5.24 -18.57 1.77
C PHE A 19 -4.53 -18.41 3.12
N GLN A 20 -3.19 -18.48 3.16
CA GLN A 20 -2.43 -18.32 4.40
C GLN A 20 -2.54 -16.89 4.94
N LEU A 21 -2.54 -15.88 4.05
CA LEU A 21 -2.83 -14.51 4.47
C LEU A 21 -4.29 -14.38 4.94
N ALA A 22 -5.23 -15.10 4.33
CA ALA A 22 -6.64 -15.09 4.71
C ALA A 22 -6.85 -15.66 6.12
N GLU A 23 -6.17 -16.76 6.45
CA GLU A 23 -6.14 -17.35 7.80
C GLU A 23 -5.59 -16.36 8.82
N LYS A 24 -4.45 -15.73 8.52
CA LYS A 24 -3.83 -14.71 9.39
C LYS A 24 -4.72 -13.48 9.61
N LEU A 25 -5.55 -13.13 8.62
CA LEU A 25 -6.51 -12.02 8.69
C LEU A 25 -7.87 -12.43 9.26
N ASN A 26 -8.10 -13.72 9.50
CA ASN A 26 -9.39 -14.30 9.85
C ASN A 26 -10.53 -13.90 8.86
N VAL A 27 -10.26 -14.04 7.56
CA VAL A 27 -11.21 -13.76 6.48
C VAL A 27 -11.21 -14.89 5.45
N SER A 28 -12.17 -14.87 4.52
CA SER A 28 -12.17 -15.83 3.41
C SER A 28 -11.04 -15.58 2.41
N PRO A 29 -10.51 -16.61 1.73
CA PRO A 29 -9.50 -16.44 0.67
C PRO A 29 -9.98 -15.53 -0.48
N ALA A 30 -11.28 -15.56 -0.79
CA ALA A 30 -11.91 -14.64 -1.75
C ALA A 30 -11.77 -13.18 -1.29
N ARG A 31 -11.92 -12.89 0.02
CA ARG A 31 -11.77 -11.54 0.56
C ARG A 31 -10.34 -11.01 0.39
N VAL A 32 -9.33 -11.86 0.52
CA VAL A 32 -7.93 -11.48 0.22
C VAL A 32 -7.75 -11.15 -1.26
N SER A 33 -8.30 -11.95 -2.16
CA SER A 33 -8.20 -11.69 -3.60
C SER A 33 -8.90 -10.38 -4.01
N VAL A 34 -10.05 -10.07 -3.38
CA VAL A 34 -10.73 -8.78 -3.54
C VAL A 34 -9.88 -7.65 -2.97
N MET A 35 -9.30 -7.81 -1.77
CA MET A 35 -8.43 -6.80 -1.16
C MET A 35 -7.22 -6.46 -2.04
N GLU A 36 -6.52 -7.47 -2.58
CA GLU A 36 -5.40 -7.26 -3.52
C GLU A 36 -5.85 -6.47 -4.76
N ARG A 37 -7.04 -6.76 -5.30
CA ARG A 37 -7.59 -6.03 -6.45
C ARG A 37 -8.01 -4.61 -6.09
N ASP A 38 -8.67 -4.43 -4.96
CA ASP A 38 -9.14 -3.13 -4.48
C ASP A 38 -7.95 -2.20 -4.17
N GLU A 39 -6.81 -2.76 -3.74
CA GLU A 39 -5.59 -2.00 -3.50
C GLU A 39 -5.08 -1.37 -4.80
N SER A 40 -5.00 -2.15 -5.87
CA SER A 40 -4.62 -1.65 -7.20
C SER A 40 -5.53 -0.51 -7.67
N ARG A 41 -6.81 -0.57 -7.29
CA ARG A 41 -7.85 0.42 -7.64
C ARG A 41 -7.92 1.62 -6.68
N GLY A 42 -7.17 1.61 -5.58
CA GLY A 42 -7.22 2.66 -4.55
C GLY A 42 -8.46 2.60 -3.65
N ALA A 43 -9.16 1.47 -3.62
CA ALA A 43 -10.39 1.27 -2.83
C ALA A 43 -10.13 0.64 -1.44
N VAL A 44 -8.89 0.25 -1.13
CA VAL A 44 -8.52 -0.28 0.19
C VAL A 44 -8.30 0.87 1.17
N THR A 45 -8.86 0.74 2.36
CA THR A 45 -8.68 1.72 3.44
C THR A 45 -7.30 1.59 4.10
N LEU A 46 -6.79 2.67 4.70
CA LEU A 46 -5.53 2.63 5.46
C LEU A 46 -5.55 1.55 6.57
N LYS A 47 -6.69 1.39 7.26
CA LYS A 47 -6.88 0.35 8.29
C LYS A 47 -6.72 -1.08 7.73
N MET A 48 -7.17 -1.31 6.49
CA MET A 48 -6.99 -2.60 5.83
C MET A 48 -5.54 -2.83 5.41
N MET A 49 -4.84 -1.78 4.96
CA MET A 49 -3.40 -1.85 4.66
C MET A 49 -2.58 -2.20 5.91
N GLU A 50 -2.88 -1.54 7.04
CA GLU A 50 -2.26 -1.80 8.34
C GLU A 50 -2.46 -3.25 8.77
N ARG A 51 -3.71 -3.73 8.80
CA ARG A 51 -4.01 -5.13 9.17
C ARG A 51 -3.34 -6.15 8.25
N ALA A 52 -3.31 -5.89 6.95
CA ALA A 52 -2.62 -6.76 5.99
C ALA A 52 -1.12 -6.81 6.29
N ALA A 53 -0.50 -5.67 6.59
CA ALA A 53 0.90 -5.61 6.97
C ALA A 53 1.17 -6.40 8.26
N GLU A 54 0.38 -6.18 9.33
CA GLU A 54 0.52 -6.90 10.60
C GLU A 54 0.42 -8.42 10.41
N ALA A 55 -0.58 -8.88 9.66
CA ALA A 55 -0.76 -10.31 9.35
C ALA A 55 0.47 -10.93 8.66
N MET A 56 1.16 -10.14 7.84
CA MET A 56 2.40 -10.51 7.15
C MET A 56 3.68 -10.31 7.99
N GLY A 57 3.57 -9.82 9.24
CA GLY A 57 4.73 -9.46 10.05
C GLY A 57 5.47 -8.23 9.52
N CYS A 58 4.75 -7.33 8.85
CA CYS A 58 5.26 -6.09 8.28
C CYS A 58 4.68 -4.88 9.00
N LYS A 59 5.37 -3.74 8.86
CA LYS A 59 4.86 -2.44 9.29
C LYS A 59 4.33 -1.68 8.07
N PHE A 60 3.15 -1.07 8.22
CA PHE A 60 2.62 -0.13 7.23
C PHE A 60 2.92 1.30 7.69
N GLU A 61 3.63 2.07 6.87
CA GLU A 61 3.90 3.48 7.13
C GLU A 61 3.25 4.32 6.03
N TYR A 62 2.43 5.28 6.44
CA TYR A 62 1.79 6.26 5.55
C TYR A 62 2.24 7.65 5.96
N ARG A 63 2.69 8.46 5.00
CA ARG A 63 3.21 9.80 5.25
C ARG A 63 2.69 10.79 4.22
N ILE A 64 2.39 11.98 4.70
CA ILE A 64 2.12 13.16 3.88
C ILE A 64 3.44 13.91 3.76
N VAL A 65 3.87 14.18 2.53
CA VAL A 65 5.11 14.94 2.27
C VAL A 65 4.74 16.30 1.68
N PRO A 66 5.42 17.39 2.08
CA PRO A 66 5.21 18.69 1.45
C PRO A 66 5.66 18.64 -0.01
N LEU A 67 4.90 19.30 -0.90
CA LEU A 67 5.19 19.36 -2.34
C LEU A 67 6.51 20.10 -2.63
N VAL A 68 6.92 20.98 -1.72
CA VAL A 68 8.16 21.74 -1.80
C VAL A 68 9.06 21.21 -0.69
N GLN A 69 10.16 20.56 -1.08
CA GLN A 69 11.16 20.12 -0.11
C GLN A 69 11.86 21.37 0.43
N SER A 70 11.73 21.61 1.74
CA SER A 70 12.59 22.58 2.42
C SER A 70 14.03 22.15 2.17
N ALA A 71 14.83 23.03 1.58
CA ALA A 71 16.23 22.77 1.26
C ALA A 71 16.99 22.42 2.55
N GLY A 72 17.28 21.13 2.80
CA GLY A 72 18.15 20.72 3.90
C GLY A 72 17.81 19.45 4.67
N ASP A 73 17.04 18.50 4.12
CA ASP A 73 16.88 17.18 4.78
C ASP A 73 17.71 16.09 4.08
N ASP A 74 18.94 15.90 4.56
CA ASP A 74 19.89 14.85 4.16
C ASP A 74 19.61 13.49 4.83
N SER A 75 18.35 13.18 5.13
CA SER A 75 17.97 11.83 5.57
C SER A 75 18.08 10.86 4.39
N LYS A 76 19.25 10.23 4.27
CA LYS A 76 19.63 9.19 3.29
C LYS A 76 18.42 8.33 2.86
N SER A 77 17.81 8.73 1.75
CA SER A 77 16.62 8.10 1.18
C SER A 77 16.98 6.72 0.60
N SER A 78 16.89 5.67 1.42
CA SER A 78 16.51 4.36 0.89
C SER A 78 15.14 4.56 0.25
N LYS A 79 15.10 4.72 -1.09
CA LYS A 79 13.91 5.11 -1.87
C LYS A 79 12.66 4.43 -1.30
N PRO A 80 11.81 5.13 -0.53
CA PRO A 80 10.59 4.51 -0.08
C PRO A 80 9.79 4.20 -1.33
N ARG A 81 9.33 2.96 -1.50
CA ARG A 81 8.43 2.61 -2.60
C ARG A 81 7.04 3.15 -2.27
N TYR A 82 6.83 4.45 -2.43
CA TYR A 82 5.51 5.08 -2.29
C TYR A 82 4.80 5.12 -3.65
N ARG A 83 3.46 5.05 -3.62
CA ARG A 83 2.58 5.20 -4.76
C ARG A 83 2.22 6.66 -4.81
N VAL A 84 2.81 7.39 -5.74
CA VAL A 84 2.38 8.76 -6.04
C VAL A 84 1.04 8.64 -6.76
N VAL A 85 -0.05 8.95 -6.07
CA VAL A 85 -1.31 9.25 -6.75
C VAL A 85 -1.23 10.73 -7.10
N ALA A 86 -0.75 11.04 -8.30
CA ALA A 86 -0.86 12.38 -8.83
C ALA A 86 -2.35 12.63 -9.14
N ASN A 87 -3.04 13.35 -8.25
CA ASN A 87 -4.37 13.85 -8.58
C ASN A 87 -4.22 15.01 -9.57
N ASN A 88 -4.44 14.72 -10.85
CA ASN A 88 -4.69 15.74 -11.86
C ASN A 88 -6.15 16.23 -11.72
N ALA A 89 -6.36 17.25 -10.89
CA ALA A 89 -7.45 18.23 -10.92
C ALA A 89 -7.37 19.01 -9.59
N VAL A 90 -7.23 20.33 -9.56
CA VAL A 90 -8.22 21.28 -10.05
C VAL A 90 -7.56 22.40 -10.87
N LYS A 91 -7.83 22.43 -12.17
CA LYS A 91 -7.93 23.68 -12.93
C LYS A 91 -9.39 24.15 -12.85
N ASN A 92 -9.56 25.48 -12.84
CA ASN A 92 -10.77 26.30 -12.98
C ASN A 92 -11.28 26.85 -11.64
N GLU A 93 -11.18 28.15 -11.34
CA GLU A 93 -11.74 29.39 -11.95
C GLU A 93 -12.70 29.95 -10.86
N LYS A 94 -12.57 31.17 -10.32
CA LYS A 94 -12.45 32.51 -10.90
C LYS A 94 -11.54 33.41 -10.07
#